data_AF-A0A2D5AV42-F1
#
_entry.id   AF-A0A2D5AV42-F1
#
_cell.length_a   1.000
_cell.length_b   1.000
_cell.length_c   1.000
_cell.angle_alpha   90.00
_cell.angle_beta   90.00
_cell.angle_gamma   90.00
#
_symmetry.space_group_name_H-M   'P 1'
#
loop_
_entity.id
_entity.type
_entity.pdbx_description
1 polymer ?
#
loop_
_entity_poly.entity_id
_entity_poly.type
_entity_poly.pdbx_seq_one_letter_code
_entity_poly.pdbx_strand_id
1 'polypeptide(L)'
;WQSSTRTDKETGDKDRRRMFFPLFQYQTRGAWRQGNFPHFNPIERSGLFERFISRPLHVWEWEQEGDMRRERAWLGLYRREKGRGEDRRSVSFLWARRKFSEEGDEVKETSLLFGLLRWRTGKGQGFTFLPPAFPGPGWPEPAVEAERKGSERPRSYF
;
A
#
# COMPACT_ATOMS: atom_id res chain seq x y z
N TRP A 1 -18.98 12.61 15.78
CA TRP A 1 -17.97 12.92 14.75
C TRP A 1 -16.93 13.82 15.38
N GLN A 2 -15.64 13.51 15.27
CA GLN A 2 -14.55 14.36 15.75
C GLN A 2 -13.71 14.83 14.56
N SER A 3 -13.27 16.10 14.58
CA SER A 3 -12.45 16.68 13.52
C SER A 3 -11.42 17.61 14.15
N SER A 4 -10.17 17.52 13.71
CA SER A 4 -9.11 18.44 14.11
C SER A 4 -8.34 18.90 12.88
N THR A 5 -7.89 20.15 12.89
CA THR A 5 -7.04 20.72 11.85
C THR A 5 -5.85 21.36 12.54
N ARG A 6 -4.64 21.03 12.09
CA ARG A 6 -3.38 21.62 12.53
C ARG A 6 -2.69 22.19 11.31
N THR A 7 -2.19 23.42 11.42
CA THR A 7 -1.32 24.01 10.39
C THR A 7 0.12 23.91 10.87
N ASP A 8 1.00 23.38 10.03
CA ASP A 8 2.43 23.38 10.26
C ASP A 8 2.97 24.82 10.13
N LYS A 9 3.77 25.28 11.10
CA LYS A 9 4.28 26.65 11.11
C LYS A 9 5.41 26.85 10.09
N GLU A 10 6.14 25.78 9.78
CA GLU A 10 7.32 25.86 8.89
C GLU A 10 6.92 25.73 7.42
N THR A 11 6.10 24.72 7.09
CA THR A 11 5.70 24.46 5.69
C THR A 11 4.39 25.13 5.30
N GLY A 12 3.58 25.56 6.27
CA GLY A 12 2.22 26.04 6.04
C GLY A 12 1.22 24.92 5.70
N ASP A 13 1.65 23.65 5.72
CA ASP A 13 0.80 22.52 5.37
C ASP A 13 -0.32 22.34 6.39
N LYS A 14 -1.51 22.00 5.89
CA LYS A 14 -2.66 21.65 6.72
C LYS A 14 -2.70 20.14 6.93
N ASP A 15 -2.55 19.72 8.18
CA ASP A 15 -2.88 18.37 8.66
C ASP A 15 -4.34 18.37 9.14
N ARG A 16 -5.21 17.67 8.43
CA ARG A 16 -6.62 17.53 8.78
C ARG A 16 -6.91 16.08 9.12
N ARG A 17 -7.57 15.88 10.25
CA ARG A 17 -8.01 14.58 10.74
C ARG A 17 -9.51 14.59 10.96
N ARG A 18 -10.16 13.48 10.61
CA ARG A 18 -11.57 13.22 10.83
C ARG A 18 -11.70 11.81 11.38
N MET A 19 -12.42 11.67 12.48
CA MET A 19 -12.63 10.39 13.14
C MET A 19 -14.11 10.17 13.44
N PHE A 20 -14.55 8.95 13.16
CA PHE A 20 -15.83 8.40 13.58
C PHE A 20 -15.55 7.09 14.34
N PHE A 21 -15.12 7.23 15.58
CA PHE A 21 -14.75 6.11 16.43
C PHE A 21 -15.96 5.21 16.73
N PRO A 22 -15.80 3.87 16.75
CA PRO A 22 -14.59 3.08 16.45
C PRO A 22 -14.48 2.65 14.98
N LEU A 23 -15.25 3.28 14.09
CA LEU A 23 -15.46 2.78 12.74
C LEU A 23 -14.40 3.28 11.76
N PHE A 24 -14.13 4.57 11.71
CA PHE A 24 -13.34 5.12 10.61
C PHE A 24 -12.45 6.29 11.04
N GLN A 25 -11.23 6.31 10.52
CA GLN A 25 -10.33 7.45 10.61
C GLN A 25 -9.86 7.86 9.22
N TYR A 26 -9.77 9.16 9.01
CA TYR A 26 -9.28 9.77 7.77
C TYR A 26 -8.34 10.92 8.11
N GLN A 27 -7.17 10.91 7.46
CA GLN A 27 -6.15 11.94 7.63
C GLN A 27 -5.67 12.46 6.28
N THR A 28 -5.38 13.76 6.21
CA THR A 28 -4.78 14.41 5.05
C THR A 28 -3.67 15.36 5.50
N ARG A 29 -2.50 15.29 4.87
CA ARG A 29 -1.37 16.21 5.09
C ARG A 29 -0.76 16.56 3.73
N GLY A 30 -1.01 17.78 3.25
CA GLY A 30 -0.61 18.17 1.89
C GLY A 30 -1.21 17.24 0.83
N ALA A 31 -0.36 16.62 0.00
CA ALA A 31 -0.77 15.64 -1.01
C ALA A 31 -1.03 14.22 -0.45
N TRP A 32 -0.58 13.95 0.78
CA TRP A 32 -0.71 12.66 1.43
C TRP A 32 -2.10 12.50 2.07
N ARG A 33 -2.70 11.32 1.91
CA ARG A 33 -4.01 10.96 2.45
C ARG A 33 -3.98 9.53 2.97
N GLN A 34 -4.62 9.27 4.10
CA GLN A 34 -4.74 7.92 4.66
C GLN A 34 -6.14 7.72 5.23
N GLY A 35 -6.62 6.48 5.21
CA GLY A 35 -7.77 6.08 6.00
C GLY A 35 -7.70 4.63 6.45
N ASN A 36 -8.38 4.33 7.55
CA ASN A 36 -8.45 2.98 8.11
C ASN A 36 -9.84 2.66 8.66
N PHE A 37 -10.15 1.37 8.67
CA PHE A 37 -11.39 0.79 9.18
C PHE A 37 -11.11 -0.64 9.69
N PRO A 38 -11.65 -1.05 10.85
CA PRO A 38 -12.11 -0.21 11.94
C PRO A 38 -10.96 0.55 12.61
N HIS A 39 -11.27 1.63 13.33
CA HIS A 39 -10.29 2.42 14.09
C HIS A 39 -10.39 2.11 15.59
N PHE A 40 -9.44 1.33 16.12
CA PHE A 40 -9.46 0.84 17.50
C PHE A 40 -8.64 1.68 18.48
N ASN A 41 -8.10 2.83 18.08
CA ASN A 41 -7.26 3.65 18.95
C ASN A 41 -8.04 4.82 19.55
N PRO A 42 -8.56 4.72 20.80
CA PRO A 42 -9.21 5.85 21.44
C PRO A 42 -8.20 6.95 21.86
N ILE A 43 -6.90 6.64 21.91
CA ILE A 43 -5.83 7.52 22.41
C ILE A 43 -4.80 7.73 21.31
N GLU A 44 -5.14 8.63 20.37
CA GLU A 44 -4.37 8.96 19.16
C GLU A 44 -2.91 9.40 19.41
N ARG A 45 -2.51 9.66 20.66
CA ARG A 45 -1.19 10.19 21.01
C ARG A 45 -0.08 9.15 21.12
N SER A 46 -0.40 7.86 21.19
CA SER A 46 0.61 6.81 21.38
C SER A 46 0.93 6.07 20.08
N GLY A 47 2.07 6.41 19.47
CA GLY A 47 2.55 5.73 18.26
C GLY A 47 2.80 4.23 18.44
N LEU A 48 3.08 3.79 19.68
CA LEU A 48 3.27 2.38 20.03
C LEU A 48 1.96 1.58 19.95
N PHE A 49 0.87 2.10 20.52
CA PHE A 49 -0.44 1.41 20.49
C PHE A 49 -0.92 1.27 19.05
N GLU A 50 -0.79 2.33 18.27
CA GLU A 50 -1.14 2.31 16.85
C GLU A 50 -0.35 1.23 16.10
N ARG A 51 0.96 1.16 16.30
CA ARG A 51 1.84 0.23 15.59
C ARG A 51 1.59 -1.23 15.95
N PHE A 52 1.48 -1.54 17.25
CA PHE A 52 1.50 -2.92 17.74
C PHE A 52 0.11 -3.50 18.02
N ILE A 53 -0.90 -2.66 18.29
CA ILE A 53 -2.23 -3.11 18.71
C ILE A 53 -3.28 -2.78 17.65
N SER A 54 -3.42 -1.51 17.27
CA SER A 54 -4.47 -1.10 16.31
C SER A 54 -4.21 -1.62 14.91
N ARG A 55 -2.99 -1.41 14.40
CA ARG A 55 -2.66 -1.66 12.99
C ARG A 55 -2.82 -3.12 12.56
N PRO A 56 -2.49 -4.14 13.38
CA PRO A 56 -2.82 -5.53 13.04
C PRO A 56 -4.32 -5.79 12.94
N LEU A 57 -5.15 -5.08 13.70
CA LEU A 57 -6.60 -5.26 13.77
C LEU A 57 -7.38 -4.50 12.68
N HIS A 58 -6.71 -3.65 11.90
CA HIS A 58 -7.35 -2.96 10.77
C HIS A 58 -7.79 -3.97 9.72
N VAL A 59 -9.09 -3.99 9.43
CA VAL A 59 -9.71 -4.80 8.38
C VAL A 59 -9.40 -4.21 7.01
N TRP A 60 -9.28 -2.90 6.93
CA TRP A 60 -8.90 -2.16 5.73
C TRP A 60 -8.12 -0.91 6.09
N GLU A 61 -7.09 -0.65 5.32
CA GLU A 61 -6.27 0.55 5.40
C GLU A 61 -5.88 0.95 3.99
N TRP A 62 -5.82 2.25 3.73
CA TRP A 62 -5.29 2.77 2.49
C TRP A 62 -4.50 4.04 2.75
N GLU A 63 -3.51 4.24 1.91
CA GLU A 63 -2.60 5.38 1.93
C GLU A 63 -2.43 5.86 0.48
N GLN A 64 -2.43 7.16 0.27
CA GLN A 64 -2.24 7.77 -1.03
C GLN A 64 -1.24 8.91 -0.92
N GLU A 65 -0.20 8.90 -1.74
CA GLU A 65 0.81 9.94 -1.85
C GLU A 65 1.01 10.25 -3.34
N GLY A 66 0.49 11.40 -3.79
CA GLY A 66 0.48 11.73 -5.22
C GLY A 66 -0.28 10.69 -6.05
N ASP A 67 0.42 10.08 -7.02
CA ASP A 67 -0.11 9.05 -7.91
C ASP A 67 0.01 7.62 -7.34
N MET A 68 0.66 7.47 -6.19
CA MET A 68 0.81 6.18 -5.52
C MET A 68 -0.33 5.96 -4.54
N ARG A 69 -0.97 4.78 -4.60
CA ARG A 69 -1.98 4.34 -3.66
C ARG A 69 -1.66 2.94 -3.16
N ARG A 70 -1.52 2.80 -1.85
CA ARG A 70 -1.30 1.54 -1.14
C ARG A 70 -2.58 1.19 -0.40
N GLU A 71 -2.97 -0.07 -0.46
CA GLU A 71 -4.13 -0.61 0.24
C GLU A 71 -3.73 -1.90 0.95
N ARG A 72 -4.29 -2.12 2.12
CA ARG A 72 -4.10 -3.31 2.93
C ARG A 72 -5.47 -3.73 3.45
N ALA A 73 -5.78 -5.02 3.41
CA ALA A 73 -7.03 -5.52 3.97
C ALA A 73 -6.84 -6.88 4.66
N TRP A 74 -7.85 -7.27 5.43
CA TRP A 74 -7.93 -8.55 6.14
C TRP A 74 -6.67 -8.80 6.99
N LEU A 75 -6.37 -7.89 7.91
CA LEU A 75 -5.21 -8.00 8.84
C LEU A 75 -3.86 -8.07 8.11
N GLY A 76 -3.78 -7.56 6.88
CA GLY A 76 -2.57 -7.58 6.06
C GLY A 76 -2.44 -8.76 5.12
N LEU A 77 -3.44 -9.65 5.07
CA LEU A 77 -3.47 -10.76 4.11
C LEU A 77 -3.59 -10.25 2.68
N TYR A 78 -4.44 -9.25 2.44
CA TYR A 78 -4.56 -8.59 1.14
C TYR A 78 -3.72 -7.32 1.10
N ARG A 79 -2.99 -7.13 -0.01
CA ARG A 79 -2.26 -5.89 -0.30
C ARG A 79 -2.47 -5.48 -1.74
N ARG A 80 -2.58 -4.18 -1.97
CA ARG A 80 -2.58 -3.60 -3.32
C ARG A 80 -1.75 -2.33 -3.36
N GLU A 81 -0.99 -2.18 -4.43
CA GLU A 81 -0.17 -1.01 -4.69
C GLU A 81 -0.43 -0.56 -6.12
N LYS A 82 -0.87 0.68 -6.30
CA LYS A 82 -1.16 1.26 -7.61
C LYS A 82 -0.33 2.53 -7.79
N GLY A 83 0.44 2.61 -8.86
CA GLY A 83 1.28 3.77 -9.20
C GLY A 83 1.15 4.19 -10.67
N ARG A 84 2.12 4.98 -11.17
CA ARG A 84 2.20 5.60 -12.52
C ARG A 84 2.37 4.62 -13.71
N GLY A 85 1.77 3.44 -13.64
CA GLY A 85 1.89 2.43 -14.70
C GLY A 85 1.93 1.00 -14.16
N GLU A 86 1.73 0.81 -12.86
CA GLU A 86 1.83 -0.48 -12.22
C GLU A 86 0.69 -0.66 -11.20
N ASP A 87 -0.06 -1.75 -11.29
CA ASP A 87 -1.06 -2.18 -10.29
C ASP A 87 -0.70 -3.58 -9.82
N ARG A 88 -0.27 -3.68 -8.56
CA ARG A 88 0.10 -4.91 -7.88
C ARG A 88 -0.96 -5.26 -6.88
N ARG A 89 -1.35 -6.53 -6.84
CA ARG A 89 -2.32 -7.06 -5.88
C ARG A 89 -1.79 -8.39 -5.38
N SER A 90 -1.96 -8.66 -4.10
CA SER A 90 -1.60 -9.94 -3.52
C SER A 90 -2.54 -10.31 -2.39
N VAL A 91 -2.78 -11.61 -2.27
CA VAL A 91 -3.29 -12.28 -1.09
C VAL A 91 -2.17 -13.18 -0.64
N SER A 92 -1.64 -12.89 0.55
CA SER A 92 -0.49 -13.55 1.14
C SER A 92 -0.57 -15.05 0.92
N PHE A 93 0.53 -15.63 0.42
CA PHE A 93 0.72 -17.07 0.18
C PHE A 93 -0.12 -17.68 -0.95
N LEU A 94 -1.29 -17.13 -1.27
CA LEU A 94 -2.24 -17.75 -2.18
C LEU A 94 -2.15 -17.22 -3.60
N TRP A 95 -2.09 -15.91 -3.76
CA TRP A 95 -2.25 -15.27 -5.05
C TRP A 95 -1.53 -13.95 -5.13
N ALA A 96 -0.94 -13.67 -6.28
CA ALA A 96 -0.44 -12.35 -6.61
C ALA A 96 -0.69 -12.06 -8.09
N ARG A 97 -0.93 -10.79 -8.38
CA ARG A 97 -1.14 -10.30 -9.73
C ARG A 97 -0.49 -8.95 -9.89
N ARG A 98 0.23 -8.80 -10.98
CA ARG A 98 0.90 -7.56 -11.39
C ARG A 98 0.40 -7.17 -12.77
N LYS A 99 0.05 -5.90 -12.94
CA LYS A 99 -0.28 -5.31 -14.23
C LYS A 99 0.68 -4.17 -14.49
N PHE A 100 1.32 -4.15 -15.65
CA PHE A 100 2.22 -3.07 -16.06
C PHE A 100 2.20 -2.88 -17.57
N SER A 101 2.78 -1.79 -18.05
CA SER A 101 2.99 -1.53 -19.47
C SER A 101 4.43 -1.90 -19.84
N GLU A 102 4.61 -2.74 -20.85
CA GLU A 102 5.91 -3.11 -21.42
C GLU A 102 5.84 -2.78 -22.92
N GLU A 103 6.73 -1.91 -23.41
CA GLU A 103 6.77 -1.51 -24.84
C GLU A 103 5.45 -0.96 -25.41
N GLY A 104 4.58 -0.42 -24.54
CA GLY A 104 3.26 0.12 -24.93
C GLY A 104 2.12 -0.90 -24.83
N ASP A 105 2.42 -2.17 -24.54
CA ASP A 105 1.43 -3.23 -24.32
C ASP A 105 1.16 -3.50 -22.84
N GLU A 106 -0.11 -3.74 -22.48
CA GLU A 106 -0.49 -4.14 -21.11
C GLU A 106 -0.11 -5.60 -20.88
N VAL A 107 0.83 -5.83 -19.95
CA VAL A 107 1.27 -7.15 -19.50
C VAL A 107 0.68 -7.45 -18.12
N LYS A 108 0.24 -8.69 -17.94
CA LYS A 108 -0.38 -9.19 -16.71
C LYS A 108 0.36 -10.44 -16.26
N GLU A 109 1.05 -10.35 -15.14
CA GLU A 109 1.65 -11.51 -14.49
C GLU A 109 0.76 -11.98 -13.35
N THR A 110 0.52 -13.27 -13.27
CA THR A 110 -0.22 -13.89 -12.17
C THR A 110 0.63 -14.98 -11.56
N SER A 111 0.54 -15.11 -10.25
CA SER A 111 1.23 -16.14 -9.47
C SER A 111 0.27 -16.70 -8.44
N LEU A 112 0.32 -18.01 -8.25
CA LEU A 112 -0.45 -18.74 -7.26
C LEU A 112 0.49 -19.53 -6.34
N LEU A 113 0.00 -19.85 -5.15
CA LEU A 113 0.65 -20.75 -4.20
C LEU A 113 2.14 -20.41 -4.02
N PHE A 114 2.43 -19.25 -3.42
CA PHE A 114 3.80 -18.77 -3.19
C PHE A 114 4.64 -18.60 -4.47
N GLY A 115 4.03 -18.52 -5.65
CA GLY A 115 4.76 -18.43 -6.90
C GLY A 115 5.19 -19.78 -7.47
N LEU A 116 4.60 -20.89 -7.01
CA LEU A 116 4.78 -22.21 -7.61
C LEU A 116 4.17 -22.30 -9.01
N LEU A 117 3.00 -21.67 -9.22
CA LEU A 117 2.36 -21.59 -10.53
C LEU A 117 2.35 -20.14 -10.97
N ARG A 118 3.05 -19.84 -12.08
CA ARG A 118 3.20 -18.49 -12.59
C ARG A 118 2.95 -18.45 -14.09
N TRP A 119 2.24 -17.42 -14.52
CA TRP A 119 2.02 -17.18 -15.94
C TRP A 119 1.91 -15.70 -16.23
N ARG A 120 2.16 -15.37 -17.48
CA ARG A 120 2.13 -14.02 -18.05
C ARG A 120 1.15 -14.00 -19.21
N THR A 121 0.33 -12.95 -19.27
CA THR A 121 -0.53 -12.67 -20.42
C THR A 121 -0.32 -11.25 -20.95
N GLY A 122 -0.30 -11.07 -22.27
CA GLY A 122 -0.08 -9.77 -22.91
C GLY A 122 -0.55 -9.73 -24.37
N LYS A 123 -0.79 -8.52 -24.90
CA LYS A 123 -1.41 -8.30 -26.22
C LYS A 123 -0.55 -8.77 -27.42
N GLY A 124 0.76 -8.93 -27.25
CA GLY A 124 1.67 -9.48 -28.28
C GLY A 124 2.25 -10.88 -28.01
N GLN A 125 2.21 -11.39 -26.78
CA GLN A 125 2.85 -12.66 -26.41
C GLN A 125 1.88 -13.79 -26.06
N GLY A 126 0.58 -13.53 -25.98
CA GLY A 126 -0.39 -14.56 -25.62
C GLY A 126 -0.26 -14.99 -24.16
N PHE A 127 -0.22 -16.30 -23.90
CA PHE A 127 -0.10 -16.89 -22.57
C PHE A 127 1.23 -17.65 -22.46
N THR A 128 2.04 -17.31 -21.45
CA THR A 128 3.36 -17.92 -21.24
C THR A 128 3.50 -18.36 -19.79
N PHE A 129 3.86 -19.62 -19.55
CA PHE A 129 4.25 -20.09 -18.22
C PHE A 129 5.60 -19.51 -17.83
N LEU A 130 5.73 -19.10 -16.57
CA LEU A 130 6.97 -18.61 -15.99
C LEU A 130 7.53 -19.67 -15.03
N PRO A 131 8.85 -19.74 -14.85
CA PRO A 131 9.45 -20.60 -13.84
C PRO A 131 8.93 -20.23 -12.45
N PRO A 132 8.80 -21.21 -11.55
CA PRO A 132 8.41 -20.94 -10.17
C PRO A 132 9.39 -19.95 -9.54
N ALA A 133 8.88 -19.03 -8.73
CA ALA A 133 9.71 -18.19 -7.89
C ALA A 133 9.69 -18.81 -6.50
N PHE A 134 10.84 -19.23 -5.98
CA PHE A 134 10.95 -19.66 -4.59
C PHE A 134 10.56 -18.50 -3.67
N PRO A 135 9.91 -18.73 -2.52
CA PRO A 135 9.46 -17.67 -1.62
C PRO A 135 10.64 -16.85 -1.09
N GLY A 136 10.96 -15.77 -1.81
CA GLY A 136 11.80 -14.68 -1.33
C GLY A 136 10.94 -13.61 -0.63
N PRO A 137 11.55 -12.74 0.19
CA PRO A 137 10.86 -11.65 0.87
C PRO A 137 10.36 -10.62 -0.14
N GLY A 138 9.18 -10.89 -0.71
CA GLY A 138 8.45 -9.96 -1.55
C GLY A 138 8.79 -10.05 -3.03
N TRP A 139 7.78 -9.73 -3.84
CA TRP A 139 7.98 -9.29 -5.22
C TRP A 139 9.03 -8.18 -5.27
N PRO A 140 9.77 -8.01 -6.39
CA PRO A 140 10.69 -6.88 -6.54
C PRO A 140 9.96 -5.60 -6.16
N GLU A 141 10.60 -4.69 -5.42
CA GLU A 141 9.98 -3.44 -4.98
C GLU A 141 9.36 -2.68 -6.17
N PRO A 142 8.32 -1.86 -5.95
CA PRO A 142 7.83 -0.95 -6.98
C PRO A 142 9.02 -0.23 -7.59
N ALA A 143 9.08 -0.09 -8.93
CA ALA A 143 10.18 0.63 -9.56
C ALA A 143 10.38 2.03 -8.93
N VAL A 144 9.28 2.65 -8.51
CA VAL A 144 9.23 3.92 -7.79
C VAL A 144 9.81 3.85 -6.36
N GLU A 145 9.68 2.72 -5.67
CA GLU A 145 10.23 2.55 -4.31
C GLU A 145 11.74 2.26 -4.35
N ALA A 146 12.21 1.57 -5.39
CA ALA A 146 13.64 1.45 -5.69
C ALA A 146 14.28 2.83 -5.99
N GLU A 147 13.61 3.68 -6.78
CA GLU A 147 14.04 5.06 -7.04
C GLU A 147 14.00 5.94 -5.78
N ARG A 148 12.98 5.79 -4.93
CA ARG A 148 12.84 6.53 -3.66
C ARG A 148 13.89 6.13 -2.63
N LYS A 149 14.20 4.83 -2.47
CA LYS A 149 15.28 4.37 -1.57
C LYS A 149 16.66 4.79 -2.04
N GLY A 150 16.84 5.00 -3.35
CA GLY A 150 18.05 5.62 -3.89
C GLY A 150 18.17 7.12 -3.59
N SER A 151 17.08 7.80 -3.22
CA SER A 151 17.03 9.26 -3.07
C SER A 151 16.69 9.79 -1.67
N GLU A 152 16.05 9.01 -0.79
CA GLU A 152 15.69 9.46 0.56
C GLU A 152 16.61 8.86 1.65
N ARG A 153 17.33 9.76 2.35
CA ARG A 153 17.88 9.52 3.69
C ARG A 153 16.77 8.98 4.63
N PRO A 154 17.10 8.20 5.67
CA PRO A 154 16.10 7.60 6.55
C PRO A 154 15.22 8.68 7.17
N ARG A 155 13.90 8.60 6.92
CA ARG A 155 12.90 9.37 7.66
C ARG A 155 12.96 8.90 9.13
N SER A 156 13.52 9.73 10.00
CA SER A 156 13.43 9.57 11.44
C SER A 156 11.97 9.70 11.85
N TYR A 157 11.36 8.59 12.26
CA TYR A 157 10.04 8.59 12.88
C TYR A 157 10.22 8.99 14.35
N PHE A 158 9.81 10.22 14.68
CA PHE A 158 9.50 10.64 16.06
C PHE A 158 8.08 10.23 16.42
#